data_AF-A0A4Q7DKJ0-F1
#
_entry.id   AF-A0A4Q7DKJ0-F1
#
_cell.length_a   1.000
_cell.length_b   1.000
_cell.length_c   1.000
_cell.angle_alpha   90.00
_cell.angle_beta   90.00
_cell.angle_gamma   90.00
#
_symmetry.space_group_name_H-M   'P 1'
#
loop_
_entity.id
_entity.type
_entity.pdbx_description
1 polymer ?
#
loop_
_entity_poly.entity_id
_entity_poly.type
_entity_poly.pdbx_seq_one_letter_code
_entity_poly.pdbx_strand_id
1 'polypeptide(L)'
;MFFHKTYSGKNDFYLIIFAVSLLFTLQAQAATASQQIYPQDLTHFPEGLIPQKFRMAEDLCVSGSHQFTEPEFQILLRTIPHKNITIVDLREEPHFMAFMTETASVTGPKVNAYNGLTSKEIQRLENGFTARFPAYQTEKTCVEGLGMRYLRIPVTDVTRPEDSDVDTFITFLRSIEGQNNWLHFHCLAGQGRTTTFMAMSEMIKTAASKDTCLEDILDRHHQMGGANLKNMWYSCSKTQWLNFLRNFYDYAENGFHKGMLWSQWVSEKGLQAFQQQPSITSWWSLKGFSSYGRCAAMLFFMRGLQLYRAVMN
;
A
#
# COMPACT_ATOMS: atom_id res chain seq x y z
N MET A 1 -69.55 23.24 6.58
CA MET A 1 -68.45 24.15 6.22
C MET A 1 -67.13 23.41 6.52
N PHE A 2 -66.64 22.63 5.56
CA PHE A 2 -65.40 21.86 5.70
C PHE A 2 -64.21 22.76 5.35
N PHE A 3 -63.38 23.11 6.33
CA PHE A 3 -62.08 23.71 6.07
C PHE A 3 -61.11 22.61 5.64
N HIS A 4 -60.84 22.54 4.33
CA HIS A 4 -59.77 21.72 3.79
C HIS A 4 -58.44 22.40 4.10
N LYS A 5 -57.73 21.94 5.14
CA LYS A 5 -56.33 22.30 5.37
C LYS A 5 -55.49 21.60 4.31
N THR A 6 -55.05 22.33 3.29
CA THR A 6 -54.02 21.87 2.35
C THR A 6 -52.68 21.83 3.09
N TYR A 7 -52.20 20.63 3.40
CA TYR A 7 -50.88 20.42 3.99
C TYR A 7 -49.79 20.76 2.96
N SER A 8 -48.83 21.59 3.38
CA SER A 8 -47.73 22.14 2.58
C SER A 8 -46.64 21.09 2.32
N GLY A 9 -46.88 20.17 1.38
CA GLY A 9 -45.90 19.14 1.01
C GLY A 9 -44.58 19.67 0.40
N LYS A 10 -44.50 20.96 0.05
CA LYS A 10 -43.26 21.59 -0.42
C LYS A 10 -42.31 21.91 0.73
N ASN A 11 -42.83 22.36 1.89
CA ASN A 11 -41.98 22.76 3.02
C ASN A 11 -41.29 21.56 3.67
N ASP A 12 -41.98 20.42 3.75
CA ASP A 12 -41.42 19.18 4.31
C ASP A 12 -40.30 18.60 3.43
N PHE A 13 -40.42 18.73 2.10
CA PHE A 13 -39.37 18.30 1.16
C PHE A 13 -38.09 19.13 1.28
N TYR A 14 -38.21 20.46 1.41
CA TYR A 14 -37.03 21.33 1.64
C TYR A 14 -36.41 21.09 3.01
N LEU A 15 -37.20 20.80 4.05
CA LEU A 15 -36.69 20.44 5.37
C LEU A 15 -35.89 19.13 5.34
N ILE A 16 -36.37 18.12 4.60
CA ILE A 16 -35.67 16.84 4.42
C ILE A 16 -34.36 17.05 3.66
N ILE A 17 -34.35 17.79 2.55
CA ILE A 17 -33.12 18.09 1.80
C ILE A 17 -32.12 18.84 2.66
N PHE A 18 -32.57 19.84 3.43
CA PHE A 18 -31.72 20.62 4.32
C PHE A 18 -31.15 19.75 5.46
N ALA A 19 -31.96 18.91 6.10
CA ALA A 19 -31.52 17.98 7.14
C ALA A 19 -30.50 16.96 6.61
N VAL A 20 -30.76 16.38 5.44
CA VAL A 20 -29.83 15.45 4.76
C VAL A 20 -28.51 16.17 4.42
N SER A 21 -28.58 17.39 3.88
CA SER A 21 -27.39 18.19 3.56
C SER A 21 -26.59 18.54 4.82
N LEU A 22 -27.26 18.89 5.91
CA LEU A 22 -26.63 19.18 7.22
C LEU A 22 -25.99 17.93 7.84
N LEU A 23 -26.64 16.77 7.71
CA LEU A 23 -26.07 15.49 8.13
C LEU A 23 -24.80 15.14 7.33
N PHE A 24 -24.82 15.34 6.01
CA PHE A 24 -23.64 15.15 5.18
C PHE A 24 -22.50 16.11 5.53
N THR A 25 -22.79 17.39 5.78
CA THR A 25 -21.75 18.35 6.19
C THR A 25 -21.17 18.02 7.56
N LEU A 26 -21.99 17.63 8.54
CA LEU A 26 -21.53 17.19 9.85
C LEU A 26 -20.68 15.92 9.77
N GLN A 27 -21.08 14.94 8.96
CA GLN A 27 -20.29 13.73 8.71
C GLN A 27 -18.95 14.04 8.04
N ALA A 28 -18.94 14.89 7.02
CA ALA A 28 -17.72 15.32 6.34
C ALA A 28 -16.78 16.09 7.28
N GLN A 29 -17.33 16.95 8.14
CA GLN A 29 -16.54 17.70 9.11
C GLN A 29 -15.96 16.80 10.21
N ALA A 30 -16.72 15.80 10.68
CA ALA A 30 -16.25 14.80 11.63
C ALA A 30 -15.16 13.90 11.02
N ALA A 31 -15.30 13.48 9.76
CA ALA A 31 -14.28 12.72 9.04
C ALA A 31 -13.00 13.55 8.83
N THR A 32 -13.14 14.84 8.49
CA THR A 32 -11.99 15.75 8.34
C THR A 32 -11.25 15.93 9.67
N ALA A 33 -11.98 16.06 10.78
CA ALA A 33 -11.38 16.19 12.12
C ALA A 33 -10.66 14.90 12.55
N SER A 34 -11.20 13.71 12.24
CA SER A 34 -10.56 12.44 12.59
C SER A 34 -9.29 12.15 11.77
N GLN A 35 -9.21 12.68 10.54
CA GLN A 35 -8.07 12.53 9.63
C GLN A 35 -6.92 13.50 9.92
N GLN A 36 -7.11 14.54 10.73
CA GLN A 36 -6.05 15.49 11.04
C GLN A 36 -4.89 14.82 11.79
N ILE A 37 -3.68 14.96 11.27
CA ILE A 37 -2.45 14.35 11.82
C ILE A 37 -1.78 15.31 12.81
N TYR A 38 -1.26 14.76 13.91
CA TYR A 38 -0.43 15.45 14.90
C TYR A 38 0.78 14.58 15.31
N PRO A 39 1.88 15.16 15.83
CA PRO A 39 3.08 14.41 16.20
C PRO A 39 2.81 13.25 17.18
N GLN A 40 1.89 13.43 18.13
CA GLN A 40 1.53 12.37 19.09
C GLN A 40 0.80 11.17 18.46
N ASP A 41 0.37 11.27 17.20
CA ASP A 41 -0.24 10.18 16.45
C ASP A 41 0.81 9.26 15.80
N LEU A 42 2.06 9.71 15.75
CA LEU A 42 3.12 9.05 15.01
C LEU A 42 3.88 8.08 15.91
N THR A 43 4.15 6.90 15.35
CA THR A 43 5.20 6.00 15.85
C THR A 43 6.47 6.26 15.06
N HIS A 44 7.57 6.50 15.78
CA HIS A 44 8.88 6.74 15.22
C HIS A 44 9.69 5.44 15.10
N PHE A 45 10.37 5.28 13.99
CA PHE A 45 11.24 4.16 13.68
C PHE A 45 12.63 4.71 13.38
N PRO A 46 13.60 4.52 14.30
CA PRO A 46 14.94 5.04 14.11
C PRO A 46 15.69 4.27 13.02
N GLU A 47 16.72 4.90 12.47
CA GLU A 47 17.66 4.34 11.49
C GLU A 47 18.14 2.93 11.90
N GLY A 48 18.08 2.01 10.94
CA GLY A 48 18.89 0.81 10.93
C GLY A 48 20.09 0.98 9.99
N LEU A 49 21.17 0.21 10.21
CA LEU A 49 22.36 0.30 9.35
C LEU A 49 22.12 -0.19 7.90
N ILE A 50 21.00 -0.88 7.62
CA ILE A 50 20.65 -1.45 6.31
C ILE A 50 19.12 -1.45 6.14
N PRO A 51 18.56 -1.04 4.97
CA PRO A 51 17.15 -1.23 4.68
C PRO A 51 16.77 -2.70 4.84
N GLN A 52 16.00 -3.00 5.89
CA GLN A 52 15.66 -4.38 6.20
C GLN A 52 14.89 -5.00 5.03
N LYS A 53 15.10 -6.31 4.79
CA LYS A 53 14.37 -7.06 3.74
C LYS A 53 14.61 -6.56 2.30
N PHE A 54 15.67 -5.80 2.05
CA PHE A 54 16.08 -5.45 0.70
C PHE A 54 16.40 -6.72 -0.13
N ARG A 55 15.86 -6.77 -1.34
CA ARG A 55 16.07 -7.84 -2.33
C ARG A 55 15.81 -7.32 -3.74
N MET A 56 16.40 -7.96 -4.74
CA MET A 56 16.26 -7.55 -6.14
C MET A 56 16.12 -8.75 -7.09
N ALA A 57 15.41 -8.52 -8.18
CA ALA A 57 15.42 -9.35 -9.38
C ALA A 57 15.96 -8.48 -10.51
N GLU A 58 17.27 -8.58 -10.76
CA GLU A 58 18.00 -7.72 -11.71
C GLU A 58 17.50 -7.92 -13.15
N ASP A 59 17.21 -9.16 -13.53
CA ASP A 59 16.60 -9.56 -14.81
C ASP A 59 15.27 -8.86 -15.07
N LEU A 60 14.56 -8.47 -14.02
CA LEU A 60 13.29 -7.77 -14.10
C LEU A 60 13.41 -6.26 -13.90
N CYS A 61 14.60 -5.75 -13.51
CA CYS A 61 14.81 -4.37 -13.08
C CYS A 61 13.87 -3.96 -11.92
N VAL A 62 13.65 -4.88 -10.97
CA VAL A 62 12.81 -4.59 -9.79
C VAL A 62 13.54 -4.94 -8.49
N SER A 63 13.18 -4.22 -7.44
CA SER A 63 13.66 -4.48 -6.09
C SER A 63 12.57 -4.16 -5.07
N GLY A 64 12.76 -4.59 -3.83
CA GLY A 64 11.93 -4.09 -2.75
C GLY A 64 12.51 -4.27 -1.36
N SER A 65 12.01 -3.48 -0.41
CA SER A 65 12.47 -3.45 0.98
C SER A 65 11.39 -3.05 1.97
N HIS A 66 11.76 -3.01 3.25
CA HIS A 66 11.11 -2.23 4.31
C HIS A 66 11.10 -0.73 3.98
N GLN A 67 10.36 0.07 4.76
CA GLN A 67 10.55 1.52 4.75
C GLN A 67 12.01 1.89 5.05
N PHE A 68 12.42 3.10 4.69
CA PHE A 68 13.80 3.54 4.84
C PHE A 68 13.85 4.97 5.35
N THR A 69 14.87 5.26 6.15
CA THR A 69 15.31 6.62 6.45
C THR A 69 16.04 7.24 5.25
N GLU A 70 16.31 8.54 5.27
CA GLU A 70 17.06 9.21 4.21
C GLU A 70 18.49 8.62 4.02
N PRO A 71 19.29 8.35 5.08
CA PRO A 71 20.57 7.66 4.94
C PRO A 71 20.45 6.26 4.32
N GLU A 72 19.50 5.45 4.79
CA GLU A 72 19.21 4.12 4.24
C GLU A 72 18.80 4.20 2.76
N PHE A 73 18.04 5.22 2.37
CA PHE A 73 17.65 5.47 1.00
C PHE A 73 18.86 5.77 0.11
N GLN A 74 19.81 6.59 0.57
CA GLN A 74 21.04 6.84 -0.19
C GLN A 74 21.88 5.57 -0.40
N ILE A 75 21.92 4.67 0.60
CA ILE A 75 22.59 3.36 0.48
C ILE A 75 21.88 2.50 -0.57
N LEU A 76 20.55 2.47 -0.54
CA LEU A 76 19.72 1.76 -1.51
C LEU A 76 19.98 2.26 -2.94
N LEU A 77 20.03 3.57 -3.16
CA LEU A 77 20.32 4.15 -4.49
C LEU A 77 21.70 3.77 -5.02
N ARG A 78 22.70 3.58 -4.15
CA ARG A 78 24.04 3.10 -4.53
C ARG A 78 24.08 1.60 -4.82
N THR A 79 23.16 0.85 -4.25
CA THR A 79 23.08 -0.61 -4.37
C THR A 79 22.36 -1.03 -5.64
N ILE A 80 21.34 -0.26 -6.06
CA ILE A 80 20.61 -0.52 -7.30
C ILE A 80 21.50 -0.19 -8.51
N PRO A 81 21.74 -1.13 -9.44
CA PRO A 81 22.64 -0.95 -10.58
C PRO A 81 22.00 -0.10 -11.71
N HIS A 82 21.22 0.92 -11.37
CA HIS A 82 20.43 1.68 -12.33
C HIS A 82 20.25 3.14 -11.91
N LYS A 83 20.20 4.06 -12.88
CA LYS A 83 20.10 5.51 -12.60
C LYS A 83 18.67 6.04 -12.58
N ASN A 84 17.81 5.51 -13.45
CA ASN A 84 16.42 5.94 -13.54
C ASN A 84 15.55 5.02 -12.69
N ILE A 85 15.39 5.38 -11.42
CA ILE A 85 14.68 4.59 -10.42
C ILE A 85 13.35 5.27 -10.11
N THR A 86 12.27 4.49 -10.11
CA THR A 86 10.98 4.91 -9.53
C THR A 86 10.77 4.19 -8.21
N ILE A 87 10.56 4.98 -7.15
CA ILE A 87 10.14 4.49 -5.84
C ILE A 87 8.63 4.36 -5.87
N VAL A 88 8.17 3.13 -5.65
CA VAL A 88 6.76 2.77 -5.57
C VAL A 88 6.41 2.53 -4.12
N ASP A 89 5.85 3.56 -3.49
CA ASP A 89 5.37 3.54 -2.12
C ASP A 89 3.97 2.93 -2.07
N LEU A 90 3.87 1.76 -1.41
CA LEU A 90 2.66 0.96 -1.33
C LEU A 90 1.84 1.24 -0.06
N ARG A 91 2.15 2.31 0.68
CA ARG A 91 1.60 2.52 2.03
C ARG A 91 0.35 3.38 1.99
N GLU A 92 -0.79 2.84 2.40
CA GLU A 92 -1.96 3.69 2.61
C GLU A 92 -1.78 4.62 3.81
N GLU A 93 -1.13 4.12 4.87
CA GLU A 93 -0.96 4.87 6.10
C GLU A 93 -0.09 6.13 5.89
N PRO A 94 -0.50 7.31 6.42
CA PRO A 94 0.33 8.51 6.35
C PRO A 94 1.67 8.31 7.06
N HIS A 95 2.74 8.71 6.41
CA HIS A 95 4.10 8.57 6.95
C HIS A 95 5.05 9.65 6.42
N PHE A 96 6.18 9.78 7.11
CA PHE A 96 7.09 10.91 7.01
C PHE A 96 8.53 10.48 7.25
N MET A 97 9.46 11.24 6.68
CA MET A 97 10.83 11.32 7.18
C MET A 97 10.81 12.27 8.39
N ALA A 98 11.48 11.89 9.47
CA ALA A 98 11.54 12.67 10.70
C ALA A 98 12.98 12.84 11.16
N PHE A 99 13.34 14.06 11.55
CA PHE A 99 14.63 14.37 12.19
C PHE A 99 15.87 13.86 11.43
N MET A 100 15.79 13.73 10.10
CA MET A 100 16.82 13.22 9.17
C MET A 100 17.20 11.74 9.33
N THR A 101 17.06 11.14 10.51
CA THR A 101 17.52 9.77 10.83
C THR A 101 16.40 8.83 11.27
N GLU A 102 15.15 9.21 11.06
CA GLU A 102 14.00 8.39 11.44
C GLU A 102 12.92 8.42 10.36
N THR A 103 12.07 7.40 10.37
CA THR A 103 10.75 7.51 9.76
C THR A 103 9.69 7.60 10.83
N ALA A 104 8.58 8.25 10.52
CA ALA A 104 7.44 8.38 11.40
C ALA A 104 6.18 7.96 10.64
N SER A 105 5.28 7.23 11.28
CA SER A 105 4.05 6.76 10.62
C SER A 105 2.87 6.80 11.55
N VAL A 106 1.69 7.11 11.00
CA VAL A 106 0.44 6.98 11.76
C VAL A 106 0.18 5.50 11.98
N THR A 107 0.01 5.14 13.24
CA THR A 107 -0.30 3.76 13.64
C THR A 107 -1.52 3.73 14.55
N GLY A 108 -1.98 2.52 14.85
CA GLY A 108 -3.05 2.25 15.79
C GLY A 108 -4.43 2.36 15.18
N PRO A 109 -5.46 2.41 16.02
CA PRO A 109 -6.84 2.58 15.56
C PRO A 109 -7.03 3.82 14.66
N LYS A 110 -6.16 4.83 14.81
CA LYS A 110 -6.19 6.04 13.98
C LYS A 110 -5.89 5.77 12.51
N VAL A 111 -5.12 4.72 12.19
CA VAL A 111 -4.84 4.37 10.79
C VAL A 111 -6.12 4.13 9.98
N ASN A 112 -7.17 3.64 10.66
CA ASN A 112 -8.45 3.35 10.02
C ASN A 112 -9.16 4.59 9.46
N ALA A 113 -8.82 5.80 9.94
CA ALA A 113 -9.38 7.03 9.41
C ALA A 113 -8.91 7.34 7.97
N TYR A 114 -7.85 6.66 7.51
CA TYR A 114 -7.24 6.86 6.19
C TYR A 114 -7.56 5.74 5.18
N ASN A 115 -8.26 4.68 5.61
CA ASN A 115 -8.59 3.56 4.72
C ASN A 115 -9.51 3.99 3.58
N GLY A 116 -9.19 3.56 2.36
CA GLY A 116 -9.92 3.88 1.14
C GLY A 116 -9.69 5.30 0.62
N LEU A 117 -8.76 6.06 1.22
CA LEU A 117 -8.40 7.38 0.69
C LEU A 117 -7.54 7.25 -0.56
N THR A 118 -7.76 8.14 -1.52
CA THR A 118 -6.94 8.20 -2.72
C THR A 118 -5.53 8.70 -2.41
N SER A 119 -4.58 8.36 -3.28
CA SER A 119 -3.20 8.86 -3.23
C SER A 119 -3.11 10.39 -3.13
N LYS A 120 -4.04 11.11 -3.79
CA LYS A 120 -4.11 12.58 -3.76
C LYS A 120 -4.58 13.11 -2.40
N GLU A 121 -5.52 12.43 -1.76
CA GLU A 121 -6.04 12.81 -0.45
C GLU A 121 -5.01 12.57 0.64
N ILE A 122 -4.36 11.40 0.64
CA ILE A 122 -3.28 11.08 1.58
C ILE A 122 -2.13 12.08 1.46
N GLN A 123 -1.65 12.35 0.23
CA GLN A 123 -0.61 13.35 0.02
C GLN A 123 -1.03 14.76 0.46
N ARG A 124 -2.31 15.14 0.28
CA ARG A 124 -2.81 16.42 0.79
C ARG A 124 -2.72 16.51 2.31
N LEU A 125 -3.08 15.43 3.01
CA LEU A 125 -3.00 15.34 4.47
C LEU A 125 -1.53 15.38 4.95
N GLU A 126 -0.64 14.64 4.29
CA GLU A 126 0.80 14.62 4.59
C GLU A 126 1.45 15.99 4.35
N ASN A 127 1.12 16.67 3.23
CA ASN A 127 1.60 18.02 2.95
C ASN A 127 1.07 19.04 3.95
N GLY A 128 -0.20 18.95 4.34
CA GLY A 128 -0.77 19.82 5.37
C GLY A 128 -0.13 19.63 6.74
N PHE A 129 0.28 18.40 7.07
CA PHE A 129 1.02 18.11 8.29
C PHE A 129 2.44 18.71 8.26
N THR A 130 3.21 18.44 7.21
CA THR A 130 4.61 18.91 7.09
C THR A 130 4.73 20.43 6.99
N ALA A 131 3.72 21.11 6.40
CA ALA A 131 3.64 22.57 6.43
C ALA A 131 3.48 23.15 7.86
N ARG A 132 2.85 22.40 8.77
CA ARG A 132 2.67 22.80 10.18
C ARG A 132 3.82 22.36 11.08
N PHE A 133 4.51 21.28 10.74
CA PHE A 133 5.58 20.68 11.53
C PHE A 133 6.82 20.45 10.67
N PRO A 134 7.68 21.48 10.49
CA PRO A 134 8.82 21.45 9.55
C PRO A 134 9.94 20.48 9.96
N ALA A 135 9.88 19.87 11.15
CA ALA A 135 10.79 18.79 11.55
C ALA A 135 10.52 17.47 10.79
N TYR A 136 9.41 17.41 10.05
CA TYR A 136 9.00 16.27 9.24
C TYR A 136 9.00 16.64 7.76
N GLN A 137 9.29 15.66 6.90
CA GLN A 137 9.22 15.79 5.45
C GLN A 137 8.40 14.65 4.86
N THR A 138 7.72 14.90 3.74
CA THR A 138 7.03 13.82 3.03
C THR A 138 8.08 12.95 2.33
N GLU A 139 7.78 11.65 2.21
CA GLU A 139 8.68 10.74 1.48
C GLU A 139 8.84 11.19 0.03
N LYS A 140 7.75 11.63 -0.61
CA LYS A 140 7.78 12.21 -1.97
C LYS A 140 8.83 13.31 -2.11
N THR A 141 8.82 14.30 -1.21
CA THR A 141 9.78 15.41 -1.26
C THR A 141 11.22 14.93 -1.09
N CYS A 142 11.45 13.96 -0.21
CA CYS A 142 12.78 13.35 -0.03
C CYS A 142 13.25 12.61 -1.30
N VAL A 143 12.39 11.75 -1.86
CA VAL A 143 12.68 10.95 -3.05
C VAL A 143 12.93 11.84 -4.28
N GLU A 144 12.04 12.80 -4.54
CA GLU A 144 12.16 13.72 -5.68
C GLU A 144 13.35 14.67 -5.50
N GLY A 145 13.66 15.08 -4.26
CA GLY A 145 14.83 15.90 -3.93
C GLY A 145 16.16 15.22 -4.25
N LEU A 146 16.20 13.89 -4.25
CA LEU A 146 17.35 13.08 -4.66
C LEU A 146 17.32 12.69 -6.15
N GLY A 147 16.41 13.28 -6.93
CA GLY A 147 16.33 13.11 -8.39
C GLY A 147 15.64 11.81 -8.83
N MET A 148 14.96 11.11 -7.92
CA MET A 148 14.25 9.87 -8.23
C MET A 148 12.77 10.13 -8.52
N ARG A 149 12.13 9.24 -9.27
CA ARG A 149 10.69 9.32 -9.51
C ARG A 149 9.94 8.72 -8.32
N TYR A 150 8.77 9.26 -8.01
CA TYR A 150 7.93 8.79 -6.92
C TYR A 150 6.53 8.44 -7.41
N LEU A 151 6.02 7.28 -7.00
CA LEU A 151 4.66 6.81 -7.23
C LEU A 151 4.06 6.29 -5.92
N ARG A 152 2.91 6.85 -5.52
CA ARG A 152 2.15 6.41 -4.34
C ARG A 152 0.93 5.61 -4.76
N ILE A 153 0.87 4.33 -4.35
CA ILE A 153 -0.28 3.43 -4.50
C ILE A 153 -0.72 3.02 -3.09
N PRO A 154 -1.78 3.62 -2.54
CA PRO A 154 -2.11 3.53 -1.11
C PRO A 154 -2.79 2.20 -0.76
N VAL A 155 -2.03 1.11 -0.73
CA VAL A 155 -2.59 -0.21 -0.40
C VAL A 155 -2.70 -0.38 1.11
N THR A 156 -3.92 -0.66 1.58
CA THR A 156 -4.20 -0.97 2.97
C THR A 156 -3.34 -2.13 3.48
N ASP A 157 -2.83 -2.01 4.70
CA ASP A 157 -2.04 -3.09 5.29
C ASP A 157 -2.88 -4.37 5.45
N VAL A 158 -2.23 -5.53 5.33
CA VAL A 158 -2.84 -6.88 5.45
C VAL A 158 -3.99 -7.24 4.50
N THR A 159 -4.27 -6.43 3.47
CA THR A 159 -5.21 -6.74 2.38
C THR A 159 -4.51 -6.78 1.02
N ARG A 160 -5.12 -7.45 0.03
CA ARG A 160 -4.67 -7.33 -1.36
C ARG A 160 -4.93 -5.89 -1.86
N PRO A 161 -4.27 -5.46 -2.95
CA PRO A 161 -4.55 -4.16 -3.58
C PRO A 161 -6.00 -4.09 -4.07
N GLU A 162 -6.64 -2.93 -3.99
CA GLU A 162 -7.94 -2.72 -4.62
C GLU A 162 -7.83 -2.77 -6.15
N ASP A 163 -8.94 -3.01 -6.85
CA ASP A 163 -8.89 -3.07 -8.32
C ASP A 163 -8.47 -1.72 -8.93
N SER A 164 -8.78 -0.60 -8.27
CA SER A 164 -8.34 0.76 -8.59
C SER A 164 -6.83 0.97 -8.37
N ASP A 165 -6.25 0.37 -7.34
CA ASP A 165 -4.80 0.38 -7.09
C ASP A 165 -4.06 -0.35 -8.21
N VAL A 166 -4.60 -1.51 -8.63
CA VAL A 166 -4.05 -2.30 -9.74
C VAL A 166 -4.15 -1.50 -11.03
N ASP A 167 -5.28 -0.85 -11.33
CA ASP A 167 -5.41 0.01 -12.51
C ASP A 167 -4.40 1.17 -12.52
N THR A 168 -4.16 1.79 -11.36
CA THR A 168 -3.14 2.82 -11.20
C THR A 168 -1.75 2.27 -11.52
N PHE A 169 -1.45 1.08 -11.02
CA PHE A 169 -0.19 0.40 -11.28
C PHE A 169 -0.01 0.05 -12.77
N ILE A 170 -1.03 -0.53 -13.41
CA ILE A 170 -1.01 -0.88 -14.84
C ILE A 170 -0.86 0.36 -15.72
N THR A 171 -1.59 1.42 -15.41
CA THR A 171 -1.47 2.71 -16.13
C THR A 171 -0.06 3.26 -16.01
N PHE A 172 0.53 3.20 -14.82
CA PHE A 172 1.91 3.60 -14.61
C PHE A 172 2.90 2.71 -15.39
N LEU A 173 2.79 1.38 -15.33
CA LEU A 173 3.66 0.47 -16.06
C LEU A 173 3.66 0.75 -17.57
N ARG A 174 2.48 1.01 -18.15
CA ARG A 174 2.36 1.41 -19.56
C ARG A 174 3.00 2.75 -19.86
N SER A 175 2.88 3.72 -18.95
CA SER A 175 3.51 5.04 -19.11
C SER A 175 5.03 5.00 -19.14
N ILE A 176 5.62 3.92 -18.62
CA ILE A 176 7.07 3.69 -18.59
C ILE A 176 7.52 2.53 -19.49
N GLU A 177 6.62 1.95 -20.27
CA GLU A 177 6.93 0.84 -21.15
C GLU A 177 7.97 1.25 -22.20
N GLY A 178 8.92 0.35 -22.49
CA GLY A 178 10.04 0.62 -23.39
C GLY A 178 11.12 1.56 -22.83
N GLN A 179 10.91 2.15 -21.66
CA GLN A 179 11.93 2.94 -20.99
C GLN A 179 12.75 2.03 -20.05
N ASN A 180 14.07 2.22 -20.01
CA ASN A 180 14.93 1.58 -19.02
C ASN A 180 14.64 2.22 -17.65
N ASN A 181 13.69 1.66 -16.89
CA ASN A 181 13.31 2.09 -15.54
C ASN A 181 13.52 0.93 -14.56
N TRP A 182 14.04 1.26 -13.39
CA TRP A 182 14.07 0.36 -12.24
C TRP A 182 12.93 0.67 -11.29
N LEU A 183 12.18 -0.34 -10.85
CA LEU A 183 11.12 -0.16 -9.87
C LEU A 183 11.57 -0.64 -8.49
N HIS A 184 11.51 0.25 -7.51
CA HIS A 184 11.76 -0.11 -6.11
C HIS A 184 10.45 -0.05 -5.32
N PHE A 185 9.95 -1.21 -4.90
CA PHE A 185 8.72 -1.32 -4.12
C PHE A 185 9.04 -1.33 -2.62
N HIS A 186 8.29 -0.61 -1.81
CA HIS A 186 8.36 -0.76 -0.36
C HIS A 186 6.99 -0.61 0.29
N CYS A 187 6.89 -1.09 1.52
CA CYS A 187 5.76 -0.83 2.41
C CYS A 187 6.31 -0.62 3.82
N LEU A 188 5.48 -0.72 4.87
CA LEU A 188 6.00 -0.64 6.23
C LEU A 188 7.07 -1.71 6.48
N ALA A 189 6.78 -3.00 6.25
CA ALA A 189 7.62 -4.15 6.65
C ALA A 189 8.46 -4.78 5.51
N GLY A 190 8.23 -4.37 4.26
CA GLY A 190 8.84 -5.00 3.08
C GLY A 190 8.36 -6.40 2.76
N GLN A 191 7.19 -6.78 3.26
CA GLN A 191 6.63 -8.14 3.16
C GLN A 191 5.40 -8.16 2.24
N GLY A 192 4.17 -8.25 2.77
CA GLY A 192 2.96 -8.57 2.00
C GLY A 192 2.74 -7.72 0.74
N ARG A 193 2.56 -6.40 0.92
CA ARG A 193 2.37 -5.44 -0.18
C ARG A 193 3.55 -5.45 -1.16
N THR A 194 4.78 -5.28 -0.65
CA THR A 194 6.00 -5.28 -1.48
C THR A 194 6.16 -6.55 -2.31
N THR A 195 6.02 -7.73 -1.70
CA THR A 195 6.18 -9.01 -2.40
C THR A 195 5.09 -9.20 -3.45
N THR A 196 3.87 -8.73 -3.17
CA THR A 196 2.74 -8.79 -4.12
C THR A 196 3.02 -7.98 -5.38
N PHE A 197 3.47 -6.73 -5.26
CA PHE A 197 3.77 -5.90 -6.44
C PHE A 197 5.03 -6.35 -7.19
N MET A 198 6.03 -6.90 -6.49
CA MET A 198 7.17 -7.53 -7.16
C MET A 198 6.71 -8.73 -8.01
N ALA A 199 5.88 -9.61 -7.43
CA ALA A 199 5.32 -10.75 -8.16
C ALA A 199 4.43 -10.33 -9.33
N MET A 200 3.56 -9.33 -9.14
CA MET A 200 2.76 -8.76 -10.22
C MET A 200 3.63 -8.20 -11.36
N SER A 201 4.76 -7.58 -11.03
CA SER A 201 5.71 -7.08 -12.04
C SER A 201 6.35 -8.21 -12.84
N GLU A 202 6.74 -9.31 -12.18
CA GLU A 202 7.26 -10.51 -12.86
C GLU A 202 6.20 -11.10 -13.78
N MET A 203 4.97 -11.33 -13.28
CA MET A 203 3.86 -11.88 -14.08
C MET A 203 3.63 -11.10 -15.38
N ILE A 204 3.67 -9.77 -15.33
CA ILE A 204 3.49 -8.91 -16.51
C ILE A 204 4.70 -9.00 -17.46
N LYS A 205 5.93 -9.03 -16.92
CA LYS A 205 7.16 -9.06 -17.73
C LYS A 205 7.41 -10.43 -18.37
N THR A 206 6.96 -11.51 -17.74
CA THR A 206 7.16 -12.88 -18.22
C THR A 206 5.93 -13.47 -18.92
N ALA A 207 4.80 -12.76 -18.94
CA ALA A 207 3.55 -13.19 -19.59
C ALA A 207 3.72 -13.71 -21.04
N ALA A 208 4.64 -13.13 -21.81
CA ALA A 208 4.92 -13.56 -23.17
C ALA A 208 5.75 -14.86 -23.27
N SER A 209 6.49 -15.23 -22.23
CA SER A 209 7.49 -16.29 -22.26
C SER A 209 6.91 -17.71 -22.15
N LYS A 210 5.66 -17.88 -21.71
CA LYS A 210 4.93 -19.17 -21.49
C LYS A 210 5.62 -20.27 -20.66
N ASP A 211 6.90 -20.12 -20.34
CA ASP A 211 7.73 -21.10 -19.65
C ASP A 211 7.78 -20.89 -18.13
N THR A 212 7.16 -19.82 -17.62
CA THR A 212 7.15 -19.51 -16.18
C THR A 212 5.73 -19.63 -15.65
N CYS A 213 5.47 -20.61 -14.79
CA CYS A 213 4.15 -20.75 -14.16
C CYS A 213 4.01 -19.86 -12.91
N LEU A 214 2.77 -19.62 -12.49
CA LEU A 214 2.47 -18.80 -11.31
C LEU A 214 3.22 -19.29 -10.06
N GLU A 215 3.21 -20.60 -9.81
CA GLU A 215 3.84 -21.20 -8.64
C GLU A 215 5.33 -20.90 -8.55
N ASP A 216 6.04 -20.95 -9.69
CA ASP A 216 7.48 -20.64 -9.76
C ASP A 216 7.74 -19.17 -9.43
N ILE A 217 6.92 -18.24 -9.93
CA ILE A 217 7.02 -16.81 -9.60
C ILE A 217 6.84 -16.58 -8.09
N LEU A 218 5.80 -17.19 -7.50
CA LEU A 218 5.51 -17.04 -6.08
C LEU A 218 6.62 -17.63 -5.21
N ASP A 219 7.17 -18.78 -5.60
CA ASP A 219 8.27 -19.44 -4.89
C ASP A 219 9.57 -18.66 -5.03
N ARG A 220 9.92 -18.19 -6.22
CA ARG A 220 11.08 -17.35 -6.47
C ARG A 220 11.07 -16.10 -5.58
N HIS A 221 9.97 -15.37 -5.54
CA HIS A 221 9.85 -14.17 -4.69
C HIS A 221 9.92 -14.48 -3.19
N HIS A 222 9.41 -15.64 -2.77
CA HIS A 222 9.55 -16.09 -1.39
C HIS A 222 11.00 -16.45 -1.05
N GLN A 223 11.69 -17.19 -1.93
CA GLN A 223 13.10 -17.57 -1.80
C GLN A 223 14.03 -16.36 -1.75
N MET A 224 13.71 -15.28 -2.48
CA MET A 224 14.41 -13.99 -2.38
C MET A 224 14.20 -13.25 -1.04
N GLY A 225 13.43 -13.82 -0.10
CA GLY A 225 13.19 -13.25 1.24
C GLY A 225 11.87 -12.48 1.38
N GLY A 226 11.00 -12.53 0.37
CA GLY A 226 9.64 -12.00 0.39
C GLY A 226 8.66 -12.87 1.19
N ALA A 227 7.44 -12.36 1.32
CA ALA A 227 6.35 -13.07 1.98
C ALA A 227 5.95 -14.32 1.19
N ASN A 228 5.53 -15.38 1.90
CA ASN A 228 4.93 -16.54 1.24
C ASN A 228 3.52 -16.19 0.76
N LEU A 229 3.39 -15.76 -0.50
CA LEU A 229 2.12 -15.33 -1.08
C LEU A 229 1.10 -16.48 -1.23
N LYS A 230 1.56 -17.74 -1.28
CA LYS A 230 0.68 -18.93 -1.26
C LYS A 230 0.00 -19.13 0.10
N ASN A 231 0.61 -18.65 1.18
CA ASN A 231 0.08 -18.75 2.54
C ASN A 231 0.36 -17.47 3.34
N MET A 232 -0.38 -16.41 2.99
CA MET A 232 -0.36 -15.12 3.68
C MET A 232 -1.01 -15.22 5.07
N TRP A 233 -0.31 -15.81 6.03
CA TRP A 233 -0.89 -16.20 7.32
C TRP A 233 -1.48 -15.04 8.14
N TYR A 234 -1.02 -13.81 7.90
CA TYR A 234 -1.43 -12.57 8.56
C TYR A 234 -2.39 -11.71 7.72
N SER A 235 -2.80 -12.17 6.54
CA SER A 235 -3.81 -11.48 5.72
C SER A 235 -5.21 -11.63 6.34
N CYS A 236 -6.04 -10.60 6.20
CA CYS A 236 -7.46 -10.66 6.54
C CYS A 236 -8.22 -11.76 5.75
N SER A 237 -7.74 -12.11 4.55
CA SER A 237 -8.30 -13.20 3.76
C SER A 237 -7.25 -13.84 2.84
N LYS A 238 -6.75 -15.02 3.24
CA LYS A 238 -5.74 -15.77 2.47
C LYS A 238 -6.25 -16.19 1.10
N THR A 239 -7.48 -16.69 1.05
CA THR A 239 -8.11 -17.19 -0.17
C THR A 239 -8.35 -16.07 -1.17
N GLN A 240 -8.81 -14.89 -0.71
CA GLN A 240 -9.02 -13.75 -1.61
C GLN A 240 -7.70 -13.25 -2.21
N TRP A 241 -6.62 -13.23 -1.42
CA TRP A 241 -5.30 -12.83 -1.92
C TRP A 241 -4.75 -13.80 -2.97
N LEU A 242 -4.81 -15.12 -2.69
CA LEU A 242 -4.33 -16.11 -3.65
C LEU A 242 -5.19 -16.17 -4.92
N ASN A 243 -6.51 -16.04 -4.78
CA ASN A 243 -7.42 -15.95 -5.93
C ASN A 243 -7.14 -14.70 -6.77
N PHE A 244 -6.82 -13.58 -6.12
CA PHE A 244 -6.38 -12.38 -6.83
C PHE A 244 -5.12 -12.64 -7.65
N LEU A 245 -4.09 -13.24 -7.06
CA LEU A 245 -2.83 -13.53 -7.79
C LEU A 245 -3.06 -14.48 -8.97
N ARG A 246 -3.94 -15.48 -8.82
CA ARG A 246 -4.34 -16.38 -9.92
C ARG A 246 -5.04 -15.62 -11.05
N ASN A 247 -6.00 -14.77 -10.72
CA ASN A 247 -6.72 -13.97 -11.70
C ASN A 247 -5.82 -12.90 -12.35
N PHE A 248 -4.86 -12.34 -11.60
CA PHE A 248 -3.89 -11.37 -12.10
C PHE A 248 -2.88 -12.03 -13.03
N TYR A 249 -2.47 -13.27 -12.75
CA TYR A 249 -1.65 -14.07 -13.66
C TYR A 249 -2.37 -14.32 -15.00
N ASP A 250 -3.63 -14.76 -14.97
CA ASP A 250 -4.46 -14.91 -16.18
C ASP A 250 -4.63 -13.57 -16.93
N TYR A 251 -4.83 -12.47 -16.19
CA TYR A 251 -4.85 -11.13 -16.76
C TYR A 251 -3.54 -10.75 -17.44
N ALA A 252 -2.39 -11.04 -16.83
CA ALA A 252 -1.09 -10.71 -17.40
C ALA A 252 -0.90 -11.41 -18.76
N GLU A 253 -1.25 -12.69 -18.85
CA GLU A 253 -1.16 -13.47 -20.09
C GLU A 253 -2.18 -13.03 -21.15
N ASN A 254 -3.42 -12.80 -20.74
CA ASN A 254 -4.55 -12.76 -21.67
C ASN A 254 -5.25 -11.40 -21.80
N GLY A 255 -5.01 -10.47 -20.88
CA GLY A 255 -5.65 -9.15 -20.81
C GLY A 255 -4.68 -7.98 -20.97
N PHE A 256 -3.53 -8.00 -20.29
CA PHE A 256 -2.58 -6.89 -20.26
C PHE A 256 -2.09 -6.50 -21.65
N HIS A 257 -1.65 -7.49 -22.45
CA HIS A 257 -1.17 -7.28 -23.82
C HIS A 257 -2.25 -6.82 -24.81
N LYS A 258 -3.54 -7.00 -24.47
CA LYS A 258 -4.67 -6.51 -25.28
C LYS A 258 -5.00 -5.04 -24.99
N GLY A 259 -4.23 -4.36 -24.15
CA GLY A 259 -4.50 -2.97 -23.78
C GLY A 259 -5.60 -2.81 -22.72
N MET A 260 -6.09 -3.89 -22.12
CA MET A 260 -7.13 -3.81 -21.08
C MET A 260 -6.58 -3.32 -19.74
N LEU A 261 -7.34 -2.50 -19.02
CA LEU A 261 -7.11 -2.27 -17.60
C LEU A 261 -7.54 -3.49 -16.77
N TRP A 262 -7.10 -3.56 -15.52
CA TRP A 262 -7.43 -4.68 -14.64
C TRP A 262 -8.92 -4.67 -14.27
N SER A 263 -9.50 -3.52 -13.95
CA SER A 263 -10.95 -3.42 -13.67
C SER A 263 -11.82 -3.85 -14.85
N GLN A 264 -11.39 -3.56 -16.08
CA GLN A 264 -12.04 -4.01 -17.30
C GLN A 264 -12.00 -5.54 -17.42
N TRP A 265 -10.85 -6.14 -17.11
CA TRP A 265 -10.69 -7.59 -17.07
C TRP A 265 -11.57 -8.26 -16.01
N VAL A 266 -11.61 -7.69 -14.81
CA VAL A 266 -12.48 -8.13 -13.71
C VAL A 266 -13.94 -8.14 -14.16
N SER A 267 -14.40 -7.08 -14.83
CA SER A 267 -15.75 -6.99 -15.37
C SER A 267 -16.00 -8.01 -16.49
N GLU A 268 -15.07 -8.18 -17.43
CA GLU A 268 -15.22 -9.11 -18.57
C GLU A 268 -15.30 -10.57 -18.12
N LYS A 269 -14.49 -10.94 -17.12
CA LYS A 269 -14.44 -12.30 -16.56
C LYS A 269 -15.53 -12.57 -15.52
N GLY A 270 -16.37 -11.57 -15.20
CA GLY A 270 -17.40 -11.69 -14.16
C GLY A 270 -16.80 -11.97 -12.77
N LEU A 271 -15.59 -11.49 -12.51
CA LEU A 271 -14.92 -11.62 -11.22
C LEU A 271 -15.55 -10.67 -10.20
N GLN A 272 -15.58 -11.08 -8.94
CA GLN A 272 -16.05 -10.20 -7.88
C GLN A 272 -15.10 -9.01 -7.72
N ALA A 273 -15.59 -7.80 -8.00
CA ALA A 273 -14.87 -6.57 -7.73
C ALA A 273 -14.47 -6.51 -6.25
N PHE A 274 -13.24 -6.11 -5.99
CA PHE A 274 -12.67 -6.11 -4.66
C PHE A 274 -12.55 -4.69 -4.12
N GLN A 275 -13.28 -4.45 -3.03
CA GLN A 275 -13.13 -3.30 -2.16
C GLN A 275 -13.22 -3.80 -0.72
N GLN A 276 -12.19 -3.61 0.10
CA GLN A 276 -12.18 -4.11 1.47
C GLN A 276 -11.84 -3.00 2.46
N GLN A 277 -12.78 -2.71 3.36
CA GLN A 277 -12.45 -2.08 4.63
C GLN A 277 -11.80 -3.14 5.52
N PRO A 278 -10.58 -2.92 6.06
CA PRO A 278 -9.86 -3.94 6.81
C PRO A 278 -10.65 -4.30 8.08
N SER A 279 -10.90 -5.60 8.28
CA SER A 279 -11.64 -6.12 9.44
C SER A 279 -10.77 -6.28 10.69
N ILE A 280 -9.46 -6.11 10.56
CA ILE A 280 -8.47 -6.27 11.62
C ILE A 280 -7.56 -5.05 11.58
N THR A 281 -7.35 -4.42 12.73
CA THR A 281 -6.27 -3.44 12.86
C THR A 281 -4.95 -4.19 12.80
N SER A 282 -4.09 -3.81 11.86
CA SER A 282 -2.73 -4.32 11.73
C SER A 282 -2.06 -4.46 13.11
N TRP A 283 -1.50 -5.64 13.44
CA TRP A 283 -0.84 -5.87 14.75
C TRP A 283 0.34 -4.91 14.99
N TRP A 284 0.89 -4.35 13.91
CA TRP A 284 1.92 -3.30 13.90
C TRP A 284 1.40 -1.95 14.39
N SER A 285 0.08 -1.80 14.49
CA SER A 285 -0.57 -0.52 14.72
C SER A 285 -0.82 -0.25 16.23
N LEU A 286 -0.97 -1.27 17.07
CA LEU A 286 -1.35 -1.10 18.49
C LEU A 286 -0.35 -0.23 19.30
N LYS A 287 -0.80 0.92 19.83
CA LYS A 287 0.01 1.83 20.68
C LYS A 287 0.47 1.17 21.99
N GLY A 288 1.73 1.38 22.34
CA GLY A 288 2.28 1.16 23.68
C GLY A 288 3.81 1.06 23.65
N PHE A 289 4.48 1.48 24.74
CA PHE A 289 5.93 1.49 25.04
C PHE A 289 6.71 0.16 24.77
N SER A 290 5.97 -0.82 24.26
CA SER A 290 6.30 -2.12 23.72
C SER A 290 7.02 -2.22 22.37
N SER A 291 6.93 -1.21 21.51
CA SER A 291 7.07 -1.37 20.05
C SER A 291 8.40 -2.00 19.59
N TYR A 292 9.54 -1.56 20.11
CA TYR A 292 10.84 -2.20 19.80
C TYR A 292 10.93 -3.61 20.38
N GLY A 293 10.55 -3.80 21.66
CA GLY A 293 10.58 -5.11 22.32
C GLY A 293 9.62 -6.13 21.69
N ARG A 294 8.45 -5.69 21.20
CA ARG A 294 7.45 -6.53 20.51
C ARG A 294 7.85 -6.81 19.08
N CYS A 295 8.40 -5.83 18.36
CA CYS A 295 8.92 -6.03 17.01
C CYS A 295 10.12 -6.99 17.04
N ALA A 296 11.05 -6.80 17.98
CA ALA A 296 12.16 -7.70 18.23
C ALA A 296 11.71 -9.10 18.67
N ALA A 297 10.78 -9.21 19.64
CA ALA A 297 10.24 -10.49 20.10
C ALA A 297 9.46 -11.22 19.01
N MET A 298 8.73 -10.50 18.15
CA MET A 298 8.00 -11.07 17.03
C MET A 298 8.95 -11.49 15.90
N LEU A 299 9.97 -10.69 15.57
CA LEU A 299 11.00 -11.09 14.62
C LEU A 299 11.77 -12.33 15.13
N PHE A 300 12.02 -12.40 16.44
CA PHE A 300 12.55 -13.60 17.10
C PHE A 300 11.60 -14.79 16.99
N PHE A 301 10.32 -14.59 17.26
CA PHE A 301 9.29 -15.63 17.17
C PHE A 301 9.12 -16.14 15.73
N MET A 302 9.13 -15.25 14.74
CA MET A 302 9.05 -15.59 13.32
C MET A 302 10.31 -16.31 12.85
N ARG A 303 11.51 -15.90 13.29
CA ARG A 303 12.75 -16.63 13.06
C ARG A 303 12.72 -18.02 13.71
N GLY A 304 12.22 -18.12 14.94
CA GLY A 304 12.06 -19.39 15.66
C GLY A 304 11.10 -20.35 14.96
N LEU A 305 9.96 -19.86 14.48
CA LEU A 305 9.00 -20.65 13.69
C LEU A 305 9.56 -21.10 12.34
N GLN A 306 10.34 -20.24 11.68
CA GLN A 306 11.02 -20.59 10.42
C GLN A 306 12.09 -21.66 10.64
N LEU A 307 12.91 -21.53 11.68
CA LEU A 307 13.91 -22.53 12.06
C LEU A 307 13.26 -23.86 12.48
N TYR A 308 12.21 -23.82 13.30
CA TYR A 308 11.46 -25.02 13.69
C TYR A 308 10.91 -25.77 12.47
N ARG A 309 10.34 -25.05 11.49
CA ARG A 309 9.82 -25.66 10.26
C ARG A 309 10.89 -26.18 9.31
N ALA A 310 12.10 -25.63 9.36
CA ALA A 310 13.25 -26.12 8.60
C ALA A 310 13.93 -27.34 9.23
N VAL A 311 13.70 -27.58 10.53
CA VAL A 311 14.22 -28.76 11.25
C VAL A 311 13.21 -29.92 11.23
N MET A 312 11.91 -29.63 11.10
CA MET A 312 10.82 -30.61 11.17
C MET A 312 10.28 -31.06 9.80
N ASN A 313 10.79 -30.50 8.70
CA ASN A 313 10.55 -30.93 7.31
C ASN A 313 11.90 -31.24 6.66
#